data_AF-A0A1P8V181-F1
#
_entry.id   AF-A0A1P8V181-F1
#
_cell.length_a   1.000
_cell.length_b   1.000
_cell.length_c   1.000
_cell.angle_alpha   90.00
_cell.angle_beta   90.00
_cell.angle_gamma   90.00
#
_symmetry.space_group_name_H-M   'P 1'
#
loop_
_entity.id
_entity.type
_entity.pdbx_description
1 polymer ?
#
loop_
_entity_poly.entity_id
_entity_poly.type
_entity_poly.pdbx_seq_one_letter_code
_entity_poly.pdbx_strand_id
1 'polypeptide(L)'
;MGDISDNYFRCGEALIEQIYSNDIEDFVAQFPIIYLFRHAFEVKLKQIIEAQTGEKIDRGHSLHGLMNKVTGLDAWVQKRLQELNDIDPGSTRLRYGGVGTKARDYLGTDVRFFHEAMCALRDYLSAFTAAQAGRVAS
;
A
#
# COMPACT_ATOMS: atom_id res chain seq x y z
N MET A 1 -16.56 3.76 -12.74
CA MET A 1 -16.20 3.78 -11.31
C MET A 1 -14.75 3.34 -11.20
N GLY A 2 -13.93 4.06 -10.42
CA GLY A 2 -12.49 3.76 -10.30
C GLY A 2 -12.22 2.43 -9.59
N ASP A 3 -11.09 1.81 -9.89
CA ASP A 3 -10.56 0.64 -9.19
C ASP A 3 -10.47 0.91 -7.68
N ILE A 4 -10.91 -0.03 -6.84
CA ILE A 4 -10.91 0.14 -5.39
C ILE A 4 -9.50 0.36 -4.81
N SER A 5 -8.46 -0.24 -5.42
CA SER A 5 -7.06 0.03 -5.05
C SER A 5 -6.70 1.49 -5.28
N ASP A 6 -7.06 2.03 -6.44
CA ASP A 6 -6.81 3.42 -6.82
C ASP A 6 -7.58 4.39 -5.91
N ASN A 7 -8.83 4.09 -5.59
CA ASN A 7 -9.64 4.91 -4.69
C ASN A 7 -8.99 5.02 -3.29
N TYR A 8 -8.48 3.93 -2.72
CA TYR A 8 -7.76 3.98 -1.45
C TYR A 8 -6.46 4.78 -1.54
N PHE A 9 -5.72 4.63 -2.64
CA PHE A 9 -4.49 5.39 -2.86
C PHE A 9 -4.77 6.90 -2.92
N ARG A 10 -5.75 7.29 -3.74
CA ARG A 10 -6.16 8.69 -3.91
C ARG A 10 -6.71 9.31 -2.62
N CYS A 11 -7.36 8.52 -1.76
CA CYS A 11 -7.74 8.98 -0.43
C CYS A 11 -6.50 9.30 0.44
N GLY A 12 -5.44 8.48 0.35
CA GLY A 12 -4.16 8.75 1.02
C GLY A 12 -3.49 10.02 0.49
N GLU A 13 -3.45 10.20 -0.84
CA GLU A 13 -2.94 11.41 -1.48
C GLU A 13 -3.72 12.66 -1.03
N ALA A 14 -5.05 12.59 -0.98
CA ALA A 14 -5.88 13.72 -0.55
C ALA A 14 -5.63 14.17 0.90
N LEU A 15 -5.22 13.25 1.79
CA LEU A 15 -4.80 13.61 3.15
C LEU A 15 -3.39 14.21 3.17
N ILE A 16 -2.50 13.71 2.32
CA ILE A 16 -1.15 14.28 2.16
C ILE A 16 -1.21 15.70 1.61
N GLU A 17 -2.08 15.98 0.65
CA GLU A 17 -2.25 17.34 0.11
C GLU A 17 -2.73 18.34 1.17
N GLN A 18 -3.57 17.90 2.11
CA GLN A 18 -3.94 18.73 3.26
C GLN A 18 -2.73 19.00 4.17
N ILE A 19 -1.85 18.02 4.37
CA ILE A 19 -0.60 18.23 5.12
C ILE A 19 0.32 19.20 4.37
N TYR A 20 0.48 19.05 3.06
CA TYR A 20 1.31 19.95 2.24
C TYR A 20 0.81 21.39 2.24
N SER A 21 -0.51 21.55 2.31
CA SER A 21 -1.18 22.85 2.40
C SER A 21 -1.14 23.45 3.81
N ASN A 22 -0.61 22.72 4.80
CA ASN A 22 -0.65 23.05 6.23
C ASN A 22 -2.09 23.17 6.79
N ASP A 23 -3.06 22.49 6.18
CA ASP A 23 -4.44 22.45 6.68
C ASP A 23 -4.57 21.52 7.89
N ILE A 24 -3.72 20.49 7.97
CA ILE A 24 -3.62 19.56 9.10
C ILE A 24 -2.14 19.23 9.38
N GLU A 25 -1.81 18.96 10.64
CA GLU A 25 -0.47 18.48 11.00
C GLU A 25 -0.27 17.01 10.58
N ASP A 26 0.98 16.66 10.26
CA ASP A 26 1.36 15.32 9.82
C ASP A 26 0.95 14.21 10.81
N PHE A 27 1.17 14.44 12.11
CA PHE A 27 0.85 13.49 13.17
C PHE A 27 -0.64 13.21 13.32
N VAL A 28 -1.52 14.11 12.84
CA VAL A 28 -2.98 13.95 12.91
C VAL A 28 -3.45 12.87 11.93
N ALA A 29 -2.93 12.90 10.70
CA ALA A 29 -3.38 12.00 9.63
C ALA A 29 -2.41 10.84 9.35
N GLN A 30 -1.31 10.77 10.07
CA GLN A 30 -0.28 9.75 9.91
C GLN A 30 -0.80 8.31 9.83
N PHE A 31 -1.55 7.84 10.84
CA PHE A 31 -2.02 6.46 10.86
C PHE A 31 -3.04 6.18 9.75
N PRO A 32 -4.05 7.04 9.51
CA PRO A 32 -4.92 6.92 8.34
C PRO A 32 -4.15 6.86 7.01
N ILE A 33 -3.16 7.72 6.79
CA ILE A 33 -2.38 7.77 5.55
C ILE A 33 -1.66 6.43 5.31
N ILE A 34 -0.93 5.94 6.32
CA ILE A 34 -0.21 4.66 6.19
C ILE A 34 -1.19 3.52 5.93
N TYR A 35 -2.32 3.51 6.65
CA TYR A 35 -3.36 2.50 6.47
C TYR A 35 -3.92 2.50 5.05
N LEU A 36 -4.25 3.67 4.51
CA LEU A 36 -4.84 3.83 3.17
C LEU A 36 -3.90 3.32 2.08
N PHE A 37 -2.62 3.71 2.11
CA PHE A 37 -1.64 3.21 1.13
C PHE A 37 -1.38 1.72 1.28
N ARG A 38 -1.17 1.24 2.51
CA ARG A 38 -1.03 -0.20 2.79
C ARG A 38 -2.21 -0.99 2.20
N HIS A 39 -3.43 -0.51 2.40
CA HIS A 39 -4.63 -1.19 1.93
C HIS A 39 -4.79 -1.09 0.40
N ALA A 40 -4.42 0.03 -0.21
CA ALA A 40 -4.33 0.16 -1.67
C ALA A 40 -3.41 -0.93 -2.27
N PHE A 41 -2.23 -1.16 -1.68
CA PHE A 41 -1.31 -2.20 -2.12
C PHE A 41 -1.81 -3.62 -1.84
N GLU A 42 -2.50 -3.84 -0.72
CA GLU A 42 -3.14 -5.12 -0.42
C GLU A 42 -4.12 -5.51 -1.54
N VAL A 43 -5.00 -4.58 -1.93
CA VAL A 43 -5.94 -4.80 -3.03
C VAL A 43 -5.19 -5.02 -4.35
N LYS A 44 -4.16 -4.21 -4.64
CA LYS A 44 -3.39 -4.34 -5.89
C LYS A 44 -2.69 -5.70 -6.00
N LEU A 45 -2.09 -6.18 -4.92
CA LEU A 45 -1.48 -7.51 -4.89
C LEU A 45 -2.51 -8.62 -5.11
N LYS A 46 -3.71 -8.51 -4.51
CA LYS A 46 -4.79 -9.47 -4.75
C LYS A 46 -5.20 -9.52 -6.22
N GLN A 47 -5.32 -8.36 -6.87
CA GLN A 47 -5.59 -8.27 -8.31
C GLN A 47 -4.49 -8.89 -9.16
N ILE A 48 -3.22 -8.66 -8.80
CA ILE A 48 -2.08 -9.25 -9.50
C ILE A 48 -2.09 -10.78 -9.34
N ILE A 49 -2.35 -11.29 -8.14
CA ILE A 49 -2.45 -12.74 -7.90
C ILE A 49 -3.58 -13.32 -8.74
N GLU A 50 -4.77 -12.72 -8.70
CA GLU A 50 -5.93 -13.15 -9.50
C GLU A 50 -5.61 -13.15 -11.00
N ALA A 51 -4.88 -12.15 -11.49
CA ALA A 51 -4.44 -12.11 -12.89
C ALA A 51 -3.39 -13.19 -13.23
N GLN A 52 -2.53 -13.59 -12.28
CA GLN A 52 -1.50 -14.61 -12.49
C GLN A 52 -2.03 -16.04 -12.36
N THR A 53 -2.99 -16.28 -11.46
CA THR A 53 -3.45 -17.63 -11.10
C THR A 53 -4.88 -17.92 -11.55
N GLY A 54 -5.68 -16.90 -11.87
CA GLY A 54 -7.12 -17.01 -12.06
C GLY A 54 -7.91 -17.19 -10.75
N GLU A 55 -7.26 -17.22 -9.60
CA GLU A 55 -7.89 -17.43 -8.30
C GLU A 55 -8.09 -16.12 -7.55
N LYS A 56 -9.35 -15.85 -7.18
CA LYS A 56 -9.70 -14.69 -6.38
C LYS A 56 -9.26 -14.87 -4.92
N ILE A 57 -8.52 -13.90 -4.39
CA ILE A 57 -8.07 -13.89 -2.99
C ILE A 57 -9.01 -13.03 -2.15
N ASP A 58 -9.99 -13.67 -1.51
CA ASP A 58 -10.99 -12.98 -0.67
C ASP A 58 -10.57 -12.84 0.80
N ARG A 59 -9.49 -13.51 1.22
CA ARG A 59 -9.04 -13.58 2.62
C ARG A 59 -7.55 -13.31 2.75
N GLY A 60 -7.14 -12.84 3.93
CA GLY A 60 -5.76 -12.50 4.24
C GLY A 60 -5.45 -11.03 3.93
N HIS A 61 -4.85 -10.36 4.91
CA HIS A 61 -4.52 -8.93 4.86
C HIS A 61 -3.01 -8.67 4.94
N SER A 62 -2.20 -9.70 5.14
CA SER A 62 -0.75 -9.55 5.25
C SER A 62 -0.15 -9.27 3.88
N LEU A 63 0.55 -8.13 3.76
CA LEU A 63 1.29 -7.81 2.54
C LEU A 63 2.41 -8.82 2.31
N HIS A 64 3.07 -9.31 3.36
CA HIS A 64 4.07 -10.38 3.26
C HIS A 64 3.49 -11.66 2.64
N GLY A 65 2.35 -12.11 3.14
CA GLY A 65 1.68 -13.30 2.61
C GLY A 65 1.21 -13.13 1.16
N LEU A 66 0.77 -11.93 0.79
CA LEU A 66 0.33 -11.63 -0.58
C LEU A 66 1.51 -11.50 -1.55
N MET A 67 2.57 -10.76 -1.20
CA MET A 67 3.70 -10.55 -2.09
C MET A 67 4.44 -11.85 -2.42
N ASN A 68 4.52 -12.81 -1.47
CA ASN A 68 5.13 -14.12 -1.71
C ASN A 68 4.32 -15.02 -2.67
N LYS A 69 3.06 -14.67 -2.95
CA LYS A 69 2.24 -15.34 -3.96
C LYS A 69 2.40 -14.73 -5.35
N VAL A 70 2.96 -13.53 -5.45
CA VAL A 70 3.20 -12.87 -6.73
C VAL A 70 4.56 -13.30 -7.28
N THR A 71 4.57 -13.83 -8.50
CA THR A 71 5.81 -14.19 -9.19
C THR A 71 6.38 -12.98 -9.95
N GLY A 72 7.69 -12.76 -9.88
CA GLY A 72 8.38 -11.76 -10.70
C GLY A 72 8.46 -10.33 -10.14
N LEU A 73 8.09 -10.10 -8.87
CA LEU A 73 8.31 -8.79 -8.23
C LEU A 73 9.80 -8.53 -8.01
N ASP A 74 10.23 -7.30 -8.26
CA ASP A 74 11.58 -6.84 -7.97
C ASP A 74 11.88 -6.85 -6.47
N ALA A 75 13.14 -7.10 -6.11
CA ALA A 75 13.56 -7.18 -4.71
C ALA A 75 13.27 -5.89 -3.91
N TRP A 76 13.40 -4.71 -4.53
CA TRP A 76 13.13 -3.44 -3.87
C TRP A 76 11.63 -3.26 -3.55
N VAL A 77 10.76 -3.80 -4.39
CA VAL A 77 9.29 -3.79 -4.21
C VAL A 77 8.89 -4.69 -3.06
N GLN A 78 9.44 -5.91 -3.05
CA GLN A 78 9.24 -6.84 -1.94
C GLN A 78 9.71 -6.23 -0.61
N LYS A 79 10.89 -5.59 -0.61
CA LYS A 79 11.40 -4.89 0.58
C LYS A 79 10.43 -3.79 1.04
N ARG A 80 9.95 -2.93 0.14
CA ARG A 80 9.02 -1.84 0.49
C ARG A 80 7.68 -2.36 1.02
N LEU A 81 7.14 -3.42 0.41
CA LEU A 81 5.93 -4.08 0.88
C LEU A 81 6.13 -4.73 2.26
N GLN A 82 7.32 -5.29 2.52
CA GLN A 82 7.68 -5.80 3.83
C GLN A 82 7.75 -4.71 4.89
N GLU A 83 8.37 -3.56 4.59
CA GLU A 83 8.43 -2.41 5.50
C GLU A 83 7.01 -1.96 5.90
N LEU A 84 6.08 -1.87 4.95
CA LEU A 84 4.67 -1.55 5.23
C LEU A 84 3.96 -2.68 6.01
N ASN A 85 4.29 -3.94 5.72
CA ASN A 85 3.77 -5.09 6.46
C ASN A 85 4.18 -5.02 7.93
N ASP A 86 5.43 -4.68 8.24
CA ASP A 86 5.96 -4.71 9.60
C ASP A 86 5.31 -3.66 10.52
N ILE A 87 4.89 -2.53 9.93
CA ILE A 87 4.09 -1.50 10.59
C ILE A 87 2.77 -2.08 11.08
N ASP A 88 2.03 -2.73 10.18
CA ASP A 88 0.71 -3.30 10.48
C ASP A 88 0.47 -4.66 9.81
N PRO A 89 1.03 -5.76 10.36
CA PRO A 89 1.02 -7.06 9.68
C PRO A 89 -0.38 -7.62 9.46
N GLY A 90 -1.30 -7.32 10.40
CA GLY A 90 -2.68 -7.79 10.38
C GLY A 90 -3.68 -6.78 9.83
N SER A 91 -3.25 -5.58 9.42
CA SER A 91 -4.15 -4.46 9.11
C SER A 91 -5.00 -3.99 10.29
N THR A 92 -4.58 -4.23 11.53
CA THR A 92 -5.37 -3.95 12.74
C THR A 92 -4.75 -2.89 13.63
N ARG A 93 -3.42 -2.78 13.66
CA ARG A 93 -2.69 -1.91 14.60
C ARG A 93 -3.00 -0.44 14.37
N LEU A 94 -3.06 -0.02 13.11
CA LEU A 94 -3.30 1.39 12.74
C LEU A 94 -4.75 1.83 12.98
N ARG A 95 -5.69 0.88 13.07
CA ARG A 95 -7.13 1.15 13.18
C ARG A 95 -7.67 1.04 14.59
N TYR A 96 -7.24 -0.01 15.31
CA TYR A 96 -7.79 -0.34 16.62
C TYR A 96 -6.88 0.08 17.77
N GLY A 97 -5.67 0.57 17.46
CA GLY A 97 -4.63 0.83 18.44
C GLY A 97 -4.06 -0.48 19.01
N GLY A 98 -2.77 -0.48 19.34
CA GLY A 98 -2.13 -1.51 20.14
C GLY A 98 -1.54 -0.91 21.42
N VAL A 99 -1.30 -1.74 22.43
CA VAL A 99 -0.50 -1.34 23.59
C VAL A 99 0.87 -0.88 23.08
N GLY A 100 1.21 0.40 23.27
CA GLY A 100 2.50 0.97 22.89
C GLY A 100 2.60 1.59 21.48
N THR A 101 1.52 1.65 20.69
CA THR A 101 1.55 2.29 19.35
C THR A 101 1.69 3.81 19.50
N LYS A 102 2.87 4.38 19.24
CA LYS A 102 3.09 5.83 19.20
C LYS A 102 3.17 6.30 17.76
N ALA A 103 2.46 7.38 17.43
CA ALA A 103 2.45 7.98 16.10
C ALA A 103 3.87 8.27 15.61
N ARG A 104 4.69 8.91 16.46
CA ARG A 104 6.08 9.27 16.16
C ARG A 104 6.97 8.14 15.62
N ASP A 105 6.64 6.86 15.87
CA ASP A 105 7.52 5.75 15.53
C ASP A 105 7.39 5.32 14.03
N TYR A 106 6.40 5.83 13.28
CA TYR A 106 6.07 5.32 11.93
C TYR A 106 6.30 6.30 10.75
N LEU A 107 6.25 7.61 10.98
CA LEU A 107 6.58 8.71 10.07
C LEU A 107 7.69 9.53 10.71
N GLY A 108 8.61 8.91 11.44
CA GLY A 108 9.86 9.56 11.85
C GLY A 108 10.70 10.10 10.67
N THR A 109 10.18 9.98 9.44
CA THR A 109 10.66 10.52 8.19
C THR A 109 9.64 11.46 7.57
N ASP A 110 10.15 12.50 6.91
CA ASP A 110 9.42 13.48 6.09
C ASP A 110 8.27 12.84 5.29
N VAL A 111 7.05 13.35 5.49
CA VAL A 111 5.82 12.93 4.79
C VAL A 111 5.98 12.99 3.27
N ARG A 112 6.82 13.89 2.74
CA ARG A 112 7.13 13.98 1.31
C ARG A 112 7.91 12.78 0.82
N PHE A 113 8.97 12.41 1.52
CA PHE A 113 9.76 11.22 1.18
C PHE A 113 8.90 9.95 1.26
N PHE A 114 8.04 9.86 2.28
CA PHE A 114 7.10 8.76 2.39
C PHE A 114 6.14 8.72 1.19
N HIS A 115 5.52 9.85 0.84
CA HIS A 115 4.60 9.96 -0.30
C HIS A 115 5.27 9.53 -1.61
N GLU A 116 6.46 10.05 -1.91
CA GLU A 116 7.23 9.71 -3.11
C GLU A 116 7.50 8.20 -3.19
N ALA A 117 7.87 7.57 -2.06
CA ALA A 117 8.08 6.13 -2.00
C ALA A 117 6.80 5.32 -2.27
N MET A 118 5.63 5.81 -1.83
CA MET A 118 4.34 5.17 -2.10
C MET A 118 3.94 5.32 -3.57
N CYS A 119 4.17 6.50 -4.16
CA CYS A 119 3.93 6.73 -5.59
C CYS A 119 4.81 5.84 -6.46
N ALA A 120 6.12 5.74 -6.17
CA ALA A 120 7.03 4.86 -6.89
C ALA A 120 6.59 3.38 -6.83
N LEU A 121 6.13 2.93 -5.66
CA LEU A 121 5.60 1.57 -5.48
C LEU A 121 4.30 1.35 -6.28
N ARG A 122 3.36 2.30 -6.26
CA ARG A 122 2.11 2.25 -7.04
C ARG A 122 2.41 2.17 -8.53
N ASP A 123 3.29 3.02 -9.02
CA ASP A 123 3.61 3.14 -10.43
C ASP A 123 4.26 1.84 -10.94
N TYR A 124 5.19 1.27 -10.17
CA TYR A 124 5.74 -0.05 -10.46
C TYR A 124 4.65 -1.12 -10.54
N LEU A 125 3.79 -1.25 -9.52
CA LEU A 125 2.77 -2.32 -9.48
C LEU A 125 1.74 -2.16 -10.61
N SER A 126 1.45 -0.92 -11.01
CA SER A 126 0.57 -0.62 -12.14
C SER A 126 1.19 -1.04 -13.47
N ALA A 127 2.45 -0.68 -13.70
CA ALA A 127 3.21 -1.11 -14.88
C ALA A 127 3.37 -2.64 -14.92
N PHE A 128 3.65 -3.26 -13.77
CA PHE A 128 3.76 -4.70 -13.61
C PHE A 128 2.45 -5.40 -14.03
N THR A 129 1.31 -4.91 -13.56
CA THR A 129 -0.01 -5.48 -13.91
C THR A 129 -0.29 -5.35 -15.40
N ALA A 130 0.00 -4.20 -16.01
CA ALA A 130 -0.18 -3.98 -17.45
C ALA A 130 0.69 -4.93 -18.30
N ALA A 131 1.94 -5.16 -17.88
CA ALA A 131 2.85 -6.09 -18.56
C ALA A 131 2.36 -7.55 -18.49
N GLN A 132 1.69 -7.95 -17.41
CA GLN A 132 1.10 -9.29 -17.28
C GLN A 132 -0.13 -9.46 -18.19
N ALA A 133 -1.01 -8.45 -18.26
CA ALA A 133 -2.18 -8.49 -19.14
C ALA A 133 -1.80 -8.64 -20.63
N GLY A 134 -0.71 -7.99 -21.06
CA GLY A 134 -0.19 -8.12 -22.42
C GLY A 134 0.35 -9.51 -22.78
N ARG A 135 0.76 -10.32 -21.79
CA ARG A 135 1.26 -11.69 -22.00
C ARG A 135 0.16 -12.74 -22.07
N VAL A 136 -1.00 -12.47 -21.48
CA VAL A 136 -2.16 -13.38 -21.51
C VAL A 136 -2.97 -13.22 -22.80
N ALA A 137 -2.87 -12.06 -23.46
CA ALA A 137 -3.56 -11.74 -24.71
C ALA A 137 -2.77 -12.12 -26.00
N SER A 138 -1.52 -12.59 -25.85
CA SER A 138 -0.64 -13.03 -26.95
C SER A 138 -0.54 -14.54 -27.02
#